data_AF-A0A4Q3SLU1-F1
#
_entry.id   AF-A0A4Q3SLU1-F1
#
_cell.length_a   1.000
_cell.length_b   1.000
_cell.length_c   1.000
_cell.angle_alpha   90.00
_cell.angle_beta   90.00
_cell.angle_gamma   90.00
#
_symmetry.space_group_name_H-M   'P 1'
#
loop_
_entity.id
_entity.type
_entity.pdbx_description
1 polymer ?
#
loop_
_entity_poly.entity_id
_entity_poly.type
_entity_poly.pdbx_seq_one_letter_code
_entity_poly.pdbx_strand_id
1 'polypeptide(L)'
;GVIYHDGQFDDSRLALNLAQTAIEQGGTVLNYFNVKQFIKAENKIAGVIVEDTLSKKEFEIKAKVVINATGVFSDAVQQLDEPGKESTITPSQGIHIVLDKEFLPGKAAIMIPHTDDGRVLFAVPWHEKTIVGTTDTLVDDIDAEPIARDEEIEFLITHAARYLTKDPTMKDVRSIYAGLRPLVKNTAKKTAEISRDHSIIISDSGLVSIVGGKWTTYRKMAADTVNTAAVHAMLPYKECITNELKVHGAVDTDGITGTDYYYGSDLPLIATLITENLTYADVIHERLPYRKGEIVWAVRNEMCMTVEDALSRRTRALLLDAAAAVEASQVVAELMAGELGHDQHWIETQVREFKEVAKTYLPSVNK
;
A
#
# COMPACT_ATOMS: atom_id res chain seq x y z
N GLY A 1 -10.22 -13.20 29.05
CA GLY A 1 -9.91 -11.98 28.27
C GLY A 1 -11.19 -11.21 28.00
N VAL A 2 -11.08 -10.13 27.22
CA VAL A 2 -12.20 -9.34 26.70
C VAL A 2 -12.26 -9.58 25.19
N ILE A 3 -13.47 -9.66 24.62
CA ILE A 3 -13.68 -9.81 23.17
C ILE A 3 -14.53 -8.64 22.71
N TYR A 4 -14.14 -8.01 21.60
CA TYR A 4 -14.85 -6.92 20.94
C TYR A 4 -14.71 -7.06 19.42
N HIS A 5 -15.45 -6.25 18.68
CA HIS A 5 -15.42 -6.23 17.21
C HIS A 5 -14.57 -5.08 16.69
N ASP A 6 -13.81 -5.34 15.63
CA ASP A 6 -13.05 -4.37 14.86
C ASP A 6 -13.06 -4.74 13.37
N GLY A 7 -12.58 -3.86 12.50
CA GLY A 7 -12.48 -4.06 11.06
C GLY A 7 -11.13 -4.62 10.61
N GLN A 8 -11.16 -5.47 9.57
CA GLN A 8 -9.98 -5.96 8.86
C GLN A 8 -10.20 -5.75 7.36
N PHE A 9 -9.17 -5.33 6.64
CA PHE A 9 -9.20 -5.16 5.19
C PHE A 9 -7.79 -5.37 4.61
N ASP A 10 -7.71 -5.62 3.29
CA ASP A 10 -6.46 -5.55 2.53
C ASP A 10 -6.27 -4.12 2.03
N ASP A 11 -5.19 -3.48 2.48
CA ASP A 11 -4.90 -2.08 2.20
C ASP A 11 -4.58 -1.81 0.72
N SER A 12 -3.77 -2.66 0.12
CA SER A 12 -3.38 -2.55 -1.28
C SER A 12 -4.55 -2.80 -2.23
N ARG A 13 -5.40 -3.79 -1.91
CA ARG A 13 -6.60 -4.09 -2.69
C ARG A 13 -7.62 -2.97 -2.58
N LEU A 14 -7.84 -2.41 -1.39
CA LEU A 14 -8.73 -1.26 -1.23
C LEU A 14 -8.20 -0.03 -2.00
N ALA A 15 -6.88 0.23 -1.96
CA ALA A 15 -6.28 1.32 -2.74
C ALA A 15 -6.49 1.16 -4.25
N LEU A 16 -6.32 -0.06 -4.77
CA LEU A 16 -6.55 -0.37 -6.18
C LEU A 16 -8.04 -0.20 -6.55
N ASN A 17 -8.95 -0.74 -5.74
CA ASN A 17 -10.38 -0.62 -6.03
C ASN A 17 -10.84 0.85 -5.97
N LEU A 18 -10.23 1.69 -5.11
CA LEU A 18 -10.46 3.14 -5.11
C LEU A 18 -9.97 3.80 -6.41
N ALA A 19 -8.81 3.38 -6.93
CA ALA A 19 -8.32 3.84 -8.23
C ALA A 19 -9.24 3.44 -9.39
N GLN A 20 -9.71 2.18 -9.42
CA GLN A 20 -10.69 1.71 -10.40
C GLN A 20 -12.01 2.49 -10.29
N THR A 21 -12.49 2.73 -9.06
CA THR A 21 -13.67 3.57 -8.82
C THR A 21 -13.47 4.97 -9.37
N ALA A 22 -12.29 5.57 -9.20
CA ALA A 22 -12.00 6.88 -9.77
C ALA A 22 -12.09 6.87 -11.30
N ILE A 23 -11.59 5.82 -11.97
CA ILE A 23 -11.71 5.64 -13.43
C ILE A 23 -13.18 5.51 -13.85
N GLU A 24 -13.98 4.71 -13.13
CA GLU A 24 -15.42 4.55 -13.39
C GLU A 24 -16.20 5.86 -13.23
N GLN A 25 -15.75 6.74 -12.34
CA GLN A 25 -16.30 8.09 -12.17
C GLN A 25 -15.73 9.12 -13.18
N GLY A 26 -14.96 8.67 -14.18
CA GLY A 26 -14.41 9.50 -15.25
C GLY A 26 -13.08 10.19 -14.92
N GLY A 27 -12.41 9.78 -13.85
CA GLY A 27 -11.05 10.19 -13.52
C GLY A 27 -9.99 9.49 -14.37
N THR A 28 -8.81 10.09 -14.48
CA THR A 28 -7.63 9.46 -15.08
C THR A 28 -6.66 9.10 -13.96
N VAL A 29 -6.28 7.82 -13.88
CA VAL A 29 -5.28 7.32 -12.92
C VAL A 29 -4.07 6.82 -13.70
N LEU A 30 -2.87 7.16 -13.23
CA LEU A 30 -1.59 6.78 -13.81
C LEU A 30 -0.66 6.33 -12.68
N ASN A 31 -0.14 5.09 -12.74
CA ASN A 31 0.99 4.65 -11.91
C ASN A 31 2.30 4.81 -12.69
N TYR A 32 3.43 4.85 -11.98
CA TYR A 32 4.76 5.12 -12.56
C TYR A 32 4.93 6.52 -13.16
N PHE A 33 4.13 7.51 -12.73
CA PHE A 33 4.32 8.92 -13.11
C PHE A 33 4.84 9.73 -11.91
N ASN A 34 6.11 10.11 -11.96
CA ASN A 34 6.77 10.87 -10.89
C ASN A 34 6.69 12.38 -11.16
N VAL A 35 6.25 13.17 -10.18
CA VAL A 35 6.24 14.65 -10.29
C VAL A 35 7.67 15.17 -10.15
N LYS A 36 8.15 15.87 -11.17
CA LYS A 36 9.51 16.45 -11.20
C LYS A 36 9.51 17.92 -10.83
N GLN A 37 8.49 18.67 -11.25
CA GLN A 37 8.44 20.12 -11.10
C GLN A 37 7.01 20.65 -11.17
N PHE A 38 6.74 21.77 -10.49
CA PHE A 38 5.52 22.54 -10.68
C PHE A 38 5.64 23.56 -11.82
N ILE A 39 4.59 23.65 -12.63
CA ILE A 39 4.42 24.73 -13.62
C ILE A 39 3.76 25.89 -12.89
N LYS A 40 4.38 27.08 -12.90
CA LYS A 40 3.85 28.28 -12.23
C LYS A 40 3.55 29.40 -13.23
N ALA A 41 2.41 30.06 -13.05
CA ALA A 41 2.01 31.29 -13.76
C ALA A 41 1.64 32.34 -12.71
N GLU A 42 2.21 33.55 -12.80
CA GLU A 42 1.99 34.63 -11.81
C GLU A 42 2.24 34.17 -10.36
N ASN A 43 3.29 33.36 -10.15
CA ASN A 43 3.65 32.73 -8.88
C ASN A 43 2.61 31.73 -8.31
N LYS A 44 1.57 31.39 -9.07
CA LYS A 44 0.60 30.34 -8.72
C LYS A 44 0.82 29.06 -9.51
N ILE A 45 0.61 27.91 -8.89
CA ILE A 45 0.70 26.62 -9.57
C ILE A 45 -0.42 26.50 -10.61
N ALA A 46 -0.04 26.11 -11.82
CA ALA A 46 -0.91 25.92 -12.98
C ALA A 46 -0.78 24.51 -13.59
N GLY A 47 0.00 23.63 -12.98
CA GLY A 47 0.25 22.29 -13.47
C GLY A 47 1.51 21.65 -12.89
N VAL A 48 1.87 20.50 -13.45
CA VAL A 48 3.05 19.71 -13.09
C VAL A 48 3.76 19.20 -14.34
N ILE A 49 5.08 19.07 -14.24
CA ILE A 49 5.88 18.23 -15.14
C ILE A 49 6.05 16.88 -14.46
N VAL A 50 5.68 15.82 -15.18
CA VAL A 50 5.77 14.44 -14.69
C VAL A 50 6.65 13.61 -15.62
N GLU A 51 7.37 12.65 -15.05
CA GLU A 51 8.15 11.65 -15.79
C GLU A 51 7.45 10.29 -15.67
N ASP A 52 7.13 9.67 -16.79
CA ASP A 52 6.82 8.24 -16.85
C ASP A 52 8.11 7.47 -16.57
N THR A 53 8.21 6.83 -15.41
CA THR A 53 9.42 6.17 -14.94
C THR A 53 9.70 4.87 -15.69
N LEU A 54 8.74 4.31 -16.44
CA LEU A 54 8.94 3.14 -17.29
C LEU A 54 9.53 3.55 -18.64
N SER A 55 8.95 4.55 -19.31
CA SER A 55 9.42 4.99 -20.63
C SER A 55 10.46 6.11 -20.61
N LYS A 56 10.70 6.73 -19.45
CA LYS A 56 11.56 7.91 -19.21
C LYS A 56 11.13 9.15 -19.99
N LYS A 57 9.86 9.23 -20.41
CA LYS A 57 9.31 10.39 -21.11
C LYS A 57 8.71 11.37 -20.12
N GLU A 58 8.91 12.65 -20.39
CA GLU A 58 8.30 13.74 -19.61
C GLU A 58 7.03 14.27 -20.28
N PHE A 59 6.07 14.68 -19.46
CA PHE A 59 4.81 15.24 -19.88
C PHE A 59 4.46 16.47 -19.04
N GLU A 60 3.87 17.47 -19.68
CA GLU A 60 3.27 18.62 -19.00
C GLU A 60 1.77 18.39 -18.79
N ILE A 61 1.33 18.48 -17.54
CA ILE A 61 -0.09 18.37 -17.18
C ILE A 61 -0.54 19.69 -16.56
N LYS A 62 -1.46 20.37 -17.24
CA LYS A 62 -2.09 21.59 -16.73
C LYS A 62 -3.22 21.26 -15.77
N ALA A 63 -3.30 21.98 -14.66
CA ALA A 63 -4.34 21.79 -13.65
C ALA A 63 -4.76 23.13 -13.05
N LYS A 64 -6.04 23.22 -12.64
CA LYS A 64 -6.57 24.39 -11.91
C LYS A 64 -6.16 24.38 -10.44
N VAL A 65 -5.92 23.20 -9.89
CA VAL A 65 -5.49 22.96 -8.51
C VAL A 65 -4.64 21.70 -8.49
N VAL A 66 -3.61 21.68 -7.65
CA VAL A 66 -2.77 20.50 -7.42
C VAL A 66 -2.85 20.13 -5.95
N ILE A 67 -3.16 18.87 -5.69
CA ILE A 67 -3.21 18.30 -4.34
C ILE A 67 -1.99 17.40 -4.16
N ASN A 68 -1.16 17.70 -3.16
CA ASN A 68 -0.08 16.85 -2.69
C ASN A 68 -0.60 15.89 -1.61
N ALA A 69 -0.71 14.62 -1.96
CA ALA A 69 -1.13 13.53 -1.07
C ALA A 69 -0.10 12.40 -1.02
N THR A 70 1.19 12.73 -1.04
CA THR A 70 2.29 11.75 -1.15
C THR A 70 2.75 11.15 0.19
N GLY A 71 1.88 11.16 1.20
CA GLY A 71 2.14 10.52 2.49
C GLY A 71 3.42 11.02 3.16
N VAL A 72 4.34 10.10 3.48
CA VAL A 72 5.64 10.44 4.08
C VAL A 72 6.50 11.33 3.18
N PHE A 73 6.30 11.28 1.86
CA PHE A 73 7.01 12.11 0.89
C PHE A 73 6.42 13.52 0.71
N SER A 74 5.40 13.88 1.50
CA SER A 74 4.73 15.18 1.36
C SER A 74 5.70 16.36 1.49
N ASP A 75 6.64 16.30 2.43
CA ASP A 75 7.66 17.34 2.58
C ASP A 75 8.56 17.44 1.34
N ALA A 76 8.98 16.32 0.75
CA ALA A 76 9.81 16.31 -0.46
C ALA A 76 9.10 17.00 -1.64
N VAL A 77 7.80 16.78 -1.80
CA VAL A 77 6.99 17.47 -2.82
C VAL A 77 6.80 18.95 -2.48
N GLN A 78 6.62 19.30 -1.20
CA GLN A 78 6.57 20.70 -0.77
C GLN A 78 7.90 21.45 -1.05
N GLN A 79 9.05 20.78 -0.95
CA GLN A 79 10.34 21.38 -1.32
C GLN A 79 10.43 21.74 -2.82
N LEU A 80 9.71 21.02 -3.70
CA LEU A 80 9.65 21.37 -5.13
C LEU A 80 8.88 22.69 -5.35
N ASP A 81 7.97 23.04 -4.45
CA ASP A 81 7.22 24.30 -4.48
C ASP A 81 7.98 25.45 -3.81
N GLU A 82 8.46 25.20 -2.58
CA GLU A 82 9.11 26.16 -1.69
C GLU A 82 10.41 25.55 -1.12
N PRO A 83 11.54 25.63 -1.84
CA PRO A 83 12.82 25.11 -1.36
C PRO A 83 13.24 25.75 -0.03
N GLY A 84 13.65 24.92 0.93
CA GLY A 84 14.07 25.34 2.27
C GLY A 84 12.93 25.45 3.30
N LYS A 85 11.70 25.07 2.93
CA LYS A 85 10.57 25.01 3.86
C LYS A 85 10.87 24.04 5.00
N GLU A 86 10.46 24.39 6.23
CA GLU A 86 10.58 23.48 7.36
C GLU A 86 9.73 22.23 7.14
N SER A 87 10.29 21.08 7.53
CA SER A 87 9.59 19.79 7.46
C SER A 87 8.37 19.79 8.39
N THR A 88 7.25 19.31 7.87
CA THR A 88 5.98 19.19 8.59
C THR A 88 5.75 17.78 9.14
N ILE A 89 6.58 16.81 8.75
CA ILE A 89 6.45 15.39 9.10
C ILE A 89 7.66 14.91 9.89
N THR A 90 7.43 14.04 10.87
CA THR A 90 8.44 13.15 11.47
C THR A 90 8.10 11.71 11.10
N PRO A 91 8.90 11.03 10.28
CA PRO A 91 8.63 9.63 9.94
C PRO A 91 8.87 8.72 11.15
N SER A 92 7.98 7.75 11.33
CA SER A 92 8.18 6.65 12.28
C SER A 92 7.99 5.31 11.59
N GLN A 93 8.98 4.43 11.75
CA GLN A 93 8.95 3.08 11.21
C GLN A 93 8.13 2.15 12.11
N GLY A 94 7.33 1.30 11.47
CA GLY A 94 6.73 0.15 12.10
C GLY A 94 6.91 -1.08 11.24
N ILE A 95 7.32 -2.19 11.86
CA ILE A 95 7.53 -3.46 11.18
C ILE A 95 6.49 -4.50 11.57
N HIS A 96 6.34 -5.50 10.71
CA HIS A 96 5.59 -6.72 10.99
C HIS A 96 6.41 -7.93 10.56
N ILE A 97 6.17 -9.05 11.24
CA ILE A 97 6.62 -10.38 10.81
C ILE A 97 5.41 -11.23 10.46
N VAL A 98 5.59 -12.15 9.51
CA VAL A 98 4.55 -13.10 9.10
C VAL A 98 4.96 -14.52 9.46
N LEU A 99 4.06 -15.22 10.12
CA LEU A 99 4.20 -16.60 10.58
C LEU A 99 3.12 -17.47 9.92
N ASP A 100 3.31 -18.79 9.93
CA ASP A 100 2.28 -19.72 9.48
C ASP A 100 1.07 -19.76 10.44
N LYS A 101 -0.11 -20.07 9.91
CA LYS A 101 -1.38 -20.10 10.66
C LYS A 101 -1.37 -20.97 11.92
N GLU A 102 -0.51 -21.99 11.97
CA GLU A 102 -0.39 -22.86 13.14
C GLU A 102 0.02 -22.12 14.43
N PHE A 103 0.63 -20.95 14.33
CA PHE A 103 0.96 -20.11 15.49
C PHE A 103 -0.28 -19.48 16.13
N LEU A 104 -1.27 -19.10 15.32
CA LEU A 104 -2.56 -18.57 15.75
C LEU A 104 -3.69 -19.17 14.90
N PRO A 105 -4.13 -20.41 15.18
CA PRO A 105 -5.08 -21.14 14.33
C PRO A 105 -6.52 -20.61 14.42
N GLY A 106 -6.81 -19.77 15.42
CA GLY A 106 -8.11 -19.14 15.61
C GLY A 106 -8.43 -18.08 14.54
N LYS A 107 -9.68 -17.63 14.51
CA LYS A 107 -10.14 -16.56 13.61
C LYS A 107 -10.07 -15.16 14.25
N ALA A 108 -9.83 -15.08 15.55
CA ALA A 108 -9.78 -13.82 16.27
C ALA A 108 -8.35 -13.29 16.33
N ALA A 109 -8.19 -11.98 16.10
CA ALA A 109 -6.95 -11.29 16.41
C ALA A 109 -6.74 -11.23 17.93
N ILE A 110 -5.49 -11.30 18.36
CA ILE A 110 -5.09 -11.11 19.75
C ILE A 110 -4.42 -9.75 19.88
N MET A 111 -4.94 -8.92 20.77
CA MET A 111 -4.25 -7.73 21.25
C MET A 111 -3.43 -8.10 22.48
N ILE A 112 -2.12 -7.88 22.40
CA ILE A 112 -1.15 -8.05 23.47
C ILE A 112 -1.01 -6.68 24.15
N PRO A 113 -1.63 -6.48 25.34
CA PRO A 113 -1.88 -5.15 25.88
C PRO A 113 -0.64 -4.47 26.48
N HIS A 114 0.34 -5.26 26.93
CA HIS A 114 1.55 -4.76 27.55
C HIS A 114 2.75 -5.61 27.13
N THR A 115 3.62 -5.02 26.32
CA THR A 115 5.02 -5.45 26.17
C THR A 115 5.86 -4.95 27.33
N ASP A 116 7.12 -5.39 27.43
CA ASP A 116 8.02 -5.00 28.52
C ASP A 116 8.28 -3.47 28.56
N ASP A 117 8.03 -2.77 27.46
CA ASP A 117 8.14 -1.31 27.30
C ASP A 117 6.78 -0.57 27.24
N GLY A 118 5.66 -1.27 27.49
CA GLY A 118 4.32 -0.68 27.57
C GLY A 118 3.62 -0.44 26.24
N ARG A 119 4.17 -0.90 25.12
CA ARG A 119 3.51 -0.88 23.80
C ARG A 119 2.45 -1.97 23.68
N VAL A 120 1.60 -1.82 22.66
CA VAL A 120 0.58 -2.79 22.28
C VAL A 120 1.02 -3.51 21.01
N LEU A 121 0.94 -4.83 21.01
CA LEU A 121 1.14 -5.67 19.82
C LEU A 121 -0.16 -6.36 19.43
N PHE A 122 -0.24 -6.77 18.18
CA PHE A 122 -1.31 -7.55 17.61
C PHE A 122 -0.74 -8.79 16.94
N ALA A 123 -1.40 -9.92 17.15
CA ALA A 123 -1.28 -11.10 16.32
C ALA A 123 -2.61 -11.28 15.58
N VAL A 124 -2.57 -11.17 14.24
CA VAL A 124 -3.76 -11.09 13.40
C VAL A 124 -3.76 -12.24 12.40
N PRO A 125 -4.77 -13.14 12.42
CA PRO A 125 -4.99 -14.11 11.35
C PRO A 125 -5.33 -13.39 10.04
N TRP A 126 -4.59 -13.65 8.96
CA TRP A 126 -4.80 -12.98 7.67
C TRP A 126 -4.25 -13.83 6.51
N HIS A 127 -5.03 -14.03 5.45
CA HIS A 127 -4.73 -14.92 4.30
C HIS A 127 -4.04 -16.24 4.68
N GLU A 128 -4.62 -16.99 5.61
CA GLU A 128 -4.08 -18.28 6.08
C GLU A 128 -2.65 -18.19 6.66
N LYS A 129 -2.26 -17.00 7.15
CA LYS A 129 -1.05 -16.70 7.91
C LYS A 129 -1.40 -15.97 9.21
N THR A 130 -0.37 -15.67 10.00
CA THR A 130 -0.47 -14.84 11.20
C THR A 130 0.49 -13.67 11.06
N ILE A 131 -0.04 -12.45 11.01
CA ILE A 131 0.75 -11.22 11.06
C ILE A 131 0.98 -10.85 12.52
N VAL A 132 2.22 -10.57 12.89
CA VAL A 132 2.58 -10.05 14.22
C VAL A 132 3.23 -8.68 14.05
N GLY A 133 2.73 -7.69 14.78
CA GLY A 133 3.28 -6.34 14.78
C GLY A 133 2.54 -5.43 15.77
N THR A 134 2.84 -4.14 15.87
CA THR A 134 3.90 -3.41 15.14
C THR A 134 4.90 -2.82 16.12
N THR A 135 6.07 -2.45 15.61
CA THR A 135 7.00 -1.53 16.28
C THR A 135 6.66 -0.06 16.00
N ASP A 136 7.35 0.83 16.71
CA ASP A 136 7.29 2.29 16.52
C ASP A 136 8.68 2.87 16.81
N THR A 137 9.44 3.11 15.76
CA THR A 137 10.85 3.51 15.83
C THR A 137 11.07 4.74 14.96
N LEU A 138 11.49 5.84 15.59
CA LEU A 138 11.80 7.07 14.85
C LEU A 138 12.96 6.82 13.88
N VAL A 139 12.83 7.36 12.68
CA VAL A 139 13.85 7.34 11.63
C VAL A 139 14.11 8.76 11.16
N ASP A 140 15.35 9.04 10.75
CA ASP A 140 15.72 10.35 10.22
C ASP A 140 15.49 10.42 8.71
N ASP A 141 15.73 9.30 8.01
CA ASP A 141 15.63 9.20 6.56
C ASP A 141 14.33 8.54 6.11
N ILE A 142 13.77 9.07 5.01
CA ILE A 142 12.60 8.49 4.35
C ILE A 142 13.10 7.69 3.15
N ASP A 143 12.94 6.37 3.23
CA ASP A 143 13.15 5.45 2.11
C ASP A 143 11.79 4.99 1.56
N ALA A 144 11.74 4.75 0.26
CA ALA A 144 10.60 4.09 -0.37
C ALA A 144 10.49 2.62 0.06
N GLU A 145 11.62 1.98 0.37
CA GLU A 145 11.69 0.61 0.84
C GLU A 145 12.40 0.55 2.22
N PRO A 146 11.73 0.99 3.31
CA PRO A 146 12.31 0.96 4.65
C PRO A 146 12.65 -0.47 5.06
N ILE A 147 13.73 -0.64 5.82
CA ILE A 147 14.25 -1.95 6.22
C ILE A 147 14.09 -2.13 7.72
N ALA A 148 13.51 -3.28 8.11
CA ALA A 148 13.37 -3.66 9.50
C ALA A 148 14.75 -3.84 10.17
N ARG A 149 14.88 -3.35 11.41
CA ARG A 149 16.09 -3.55 12.22
C ARG A 149 16.04 -4.89 12.96
N ASP A 150 17.19 -5.50 13.18
CA ASP A 150 17.27 -6.79 13.88
C ASP A 150 16.65 -6.73 15.28
N GLU A 151 16.84 -5.61 16.01
CA GLU A 151 16.26 -5.44 17.35
C GLU A 151 14.73 -5.35 17.32
N GLU A 152 14.15 -4.79 16.25
CA GLU A 152 12.70 -4.72 16.07
C GLU A 152 12.10 -6.11 15.83
N ILE A 153 12.80 -6.94 15.04
CA ILE A 153 12.36 -8.30 14.74
C ILE A 153 12.45 -9.18 15.99
N GLU A 154 13.57 -9.11 16.71
CA GLU A 154 13.77 -9.82 17.98
C GLU A 154 12.72 -9.42 19.02
N PHE A 155 12.39 -8.12 19.09
CA PHE A 155 11.31 -7.62 19.94
C PHE A 155 9.97 -8.29 19.64
N LEU A 156 9.58 -8.38 18.36
CA LEU A 156 8.31 -9.03 17.98
C LEU A 156 8.30 -10.52 18.30
N ILE A 157 9.36 -11.26 17.96
CA ILE A 157 9.47 -12.70 18.22
C ILE A 157 9.36 -12.98 19.73
N THR A 158 10.13 -12.26 20.55
CA THR A 158 10.19 -12.44 22.00
C THR A 158 8.85 -12.22 22.68
N HIS A 159 8.13 -11.16 22.27
CA HIS A 159 6.84 -10.84 22.88
C HIS A 159 5.70 -11.72 22.36
N ALA A 160 5.75 -12.13 21.09
CA ALA A 160 4.74 -13.01 20.50
C ALA A 160 4.77 -14.42 21.12
N ALA A 161 5.95 -14.95 21.45
CA ALA A 161 6.11 -16.27 22.08
C ALA A 161 5.21 -16.48 23.30
N ARG A 162 4.97 -15.41 24.09
CA ARG A 162 4.18 -15.47 25.31
C ARG A 162 2.67 -15.70 25.09
N TYR A 163 2.18 -15.51 23.85
CA TYR A 163 0.75 -15.50 23.52
C TYR A 163 0.38 -16.45 22.37
N LEU A 164 1.35 -16.93 21.59
CA LEU A 164 1.12 -17.85 20.48
C LEU A 164 1.10 -19.32 20.94
N THR A 165 0.61 -20.20 20.07
CA THR A 165 0.48 -21.64 20.37
C THR A 165 1.83 -22.32 20.59
N LYS A 166 2.89 -21.79 19.96
CA LYS A 166 4.27 -22.23 20.09
C LYS A 166 5.19 -21.02 19.98
N ASP A 167 6.38 -21.11 20.58
CA ASP A 167 7.37 -20.05 20.57
C ASP A 167 7.95 -19.90 19.15
N PRO A 168 7.74 -18.76 18.45
CA PRO A 168 8.33 -18.54 17.15
C PRO A 168 9.83 -18.32 17.27
N THR A 169 10.56 -18.71 16.22
CA THR A 169 11.96 -18.39 16.02
C THR A 169 12.13 -17.70 14.66
N MET A 170 13.32 -17.16 14.40
CA MET A 170 13.62 -16.54 13.10
C MET A 170 13.41 -17.50 11.91
N LYS A 171 13.51 -18.82 12.12
CA LYS A 171 13.29 -19.83 11.07
C LYS A 171 11.82 -19.97 10.67
N ASP A 172 10.92 -19.55 11.54
CA ASP A 172 9.46 -19.63 11.33
C ASP A 172 8.91 -18.40 10.62
N VAL A 173 9.70 -17.34 10.52
CA VAL A 173 9.33 -16.09 9.83
C VAL A 173 9.32 -16.33 8.33
N ARG A 174 8.18 -16.09 7.69
CA ARG A 174 7.97 -16.23 6.24
C ARG A 174 8.26 -14.95 5.48
N SER A 175 8.04 -13.81 6.12
CA SER A 175 8.35 -12.48 5.60
C SER A 175 8.47 -11.48 6.74
N ILE A 176 9.22 -10.42 6.49
CA ILE A 176 9.31 -9.21 7.31
C ILE A 176 8.95 -8.04 6.40
N TYR A 177 8.18 -7.07 6.88
CA TYR A 177 7.96 -5.84 6.10
C TYR A 177 7.88 -4.63 7.02
N ALA A 178 8.30 -3.49 6.50
CA ALA A 178 8.32 -2.23 7.22
C ALA A 178 7.52 -1.17 6.46
N GLY A 179 7.01 -0.19 7.20
CA GLY A 179 6.35 0.98 6.63
C GLY A 179 6.62 2.21 7.47
N LEU A 180 6.56 3.37 6.83
CA LEU A 180 6.76 4.66 7.48
C LEU A 180 5.42 5.38 7.71
N ARG A 181 5.24 5.92 8.91
CA ARG A 181 4.08 6.72 9.32
C ARG A 181 4.39 8.20 9.17
N PRO A 182 3.55 9.00 8.48
CA PRO A 182 3.75 10.44 8.34
C PRO A 182 3.22 11.19 9.57
N LEU A 183 3.95 11.19 10.69
CA LEU A 183 3.50 11.88 11.91
C LEU A 183 3.60 13.39 11.74
N VAL A 184 2.52 14.13 11.97
CA VAL A 184 2.50 15.59 11.86
C VAL A 184 3.30 16.20 13.02
N LYS A 185 4.28 17.05 12.71
CA LYS A 185 5.00 17.83 13.72
C LYS A 185 4.06 18.86 14.34
N ASN A 186 4.02 18.89 15.66
CA ASN A 186 3.16 19.80 16.40
C ASN A 186 3.81 21.19 16.46
N THR A 187 3.81 21.92 15.34
CA THR A 187 4.33 23.30 15.26
C THR A 187 3.25 24.27 15.74
N ALA A 188 3.03 24.31 17.05
CA ALA A 188 2.12 25.28 17.64
C ALA A 188 2.66 26.71 17.48
N LYS A 189 2.22 27.41 16.44
CA LYS A 189 2.01 28.88 16.41
C LYS A 189 1.07 29.28 15.26
N LYS A 190 -0.20 29.48 15.60
CA LYS A 190 -1.27 30.16 14.84
C LYS A 190 -1.64 29.58 13.47
N THR A 191 -2.58 28.65 13.47
CA THR A 191 -3.78 28.65 12.60
C THR A 191 -4.75 27.59 13.14
N ALA A 192 -6.05 27.80 12.90
CA ALA A 192 -7.19 27.16 13.57
C ALA A 192 -7.02 25.67 13.92
N GLU A 193 -7.47 25.30 15.13
CA GLU A 193 -7.58 23.94 15.70
C GLU A 193 -7.52 22.83 14.64
N ILE A 194 -6.31 22.34 14.40
CA ILE A 194 -6.04 21.20 13.53
C ILE A 194 -6.49 19.95 14.29
N SER A 195 -7.48 19.26 13.72
CA SER A 195 -7.90 17.92 14.12
C SER A 195 -6.69 17.04 14.42
N ARG A 196 -6.71 16.28 15.52
CA ARG A 196 -5.63 15.34 15.90
C ARG A 196 -5.36 14.23 14.86
N ASP A 197 -6.12 14.16 13.77
CA ASP A 197 -6.02 13.11 12.77
C ASP A 197 -5.22 13.52 11.54
N HIS A 198 -5.63 14.56 10.80
CA HIS A 198 -4.98 15.04 9.56
C HIS A 198 -4.97 16.57 9.48
N SER A 199 -4.01 17.12 8.72
CA SER A 199 -3.90 18.57 8.45
C SER A 199 -3.94 18.85 6.96
N ILE A 200 -4.57 19.98 6.58
CA ILE A 200 -4.57 20.49 5.21
C ILE A 200 -3.83 21.82 5.21
N ILE A 201 -2.77 21.92 4.41
CA ILE A 201 -1.91 23.09 4.30
C ILE A 201 -2.04 23.64 2.88
N ILE A 202 -2.21 24.95 2.73
CA ILE A 202 -2.23 25.61 1.42
C ILE A 202 -1.03 26.56 1.36
N SER A 203 -0.15 26.38 0.37
CA SER A 203 1.01 27.24 0.16
C SER A 203 0.63 28.58 -0.49
N ASP A 204 1.55 29.55 -0.48
CA ASP A 204 1.34 30.84 -1.13
C ASP A 204 1.21 30.68 -2.66
N SER A 205 1.80 29.63 -3.24
CA SER A 205 1.64 29.30 -4.67
C SER A 205 0.33 28.55 -4.98
N GLY A 206 -0.42 28.14 -3.96
CA GLY A 206 -1.70 27.43 -4.10
C GLY A 206 -1.60 25.90 -4.09
N LEU A 207 -0.46 25.32 -3.70
CA LEU A 207 -0.36 23.87 -3.47
C LEU A 207 -1.20 23.48 -2.26
N VAL A 208 -2.14 22.54 -2.43
CA VAL A 208 -2.91 21.97 -1.32
C VAL A 208 -2.22 20.68 -0.87
N SER A 209 -1.68 20.62 0.34
CA SER A 209 -1.04 19.42 0.88
C SER A 209 -1.90 18.82 1.99
N ILE A 210 -2.07 17.50 1.97
CA ILE A 210 -2.62 16.74 3.11
C ILE A 210 -1.49 16.00 3.83
N VAL A 211 -1.44 16.13 5.15
CA VAL A 211 -0.44 15.46 6.01
C VAL A 211 -1.10 14.75 7.19
N GLY A 212 -0.48 13.66 7.63
CA GLY A 212 -1.02 12.80 8.68
C GLY A 212 -2.17 11.91 8.19
N GLY A 213 -3.06 11.57 9.12
CA GLY A 213 -4.22 10.73 8.87
C GLY A 213 -3.96 9.24 9.04
N LYS A 214 -5.03 8.47 8.83
CA LYS A 214 -5.04 7.00 8.95
C LYS A 214 -5.86 6.42 7.82
N TRP A 215 -5.57 5.18 7.47
CA TRP A 215 -6.41 4.42 6.54
C TRP A 215 -7.88 4.40 6.98
N THR A 216 -8.18 4.26 8.27
CA THR A 216 -9.57 4.21 8.75
C THR A 216 -10.36 5.50 8.54
N THR A 217 -9.68 6.65 8.38
CA THR A 217 -10.31 7.97 8.18
C THR A 217 -10.14 8.51 6.76
N TYR A 218 -9.57 7.72 5.82
CA TYR A 218 -9.19 8.15 4.47
C TYR A 218 -10.33 8.86 3.71
N ARG A 219 -11.56 8.34 3.79
CA ARG A 219 -12.72 8.90 3.07
C ARG A 219 -13.05 10.31 3.54
N LYS A 220 -13.04 10.52 4.86
CA LYS A 220 -13.31 11.84 5.47
C LYS A 220 -12.18 12.81 5.15
N MET A 221 -10.93 12.35 5.26
CA MET A 221 -9.74 13.10 4.83
C MET A 221 -9.87 13.57 3.38
N ALA A 222 -10.20 12.66 2.46
CA ALA A 222 -10.37 12.99 1.04
C ALA A 222 -11.49 14.01 0.82
N ALA A 223 -12.65 13.84 1.48
CA ALA A 223 -13.76 14.79 1.38
C ALA A 223 -13.35 16.21 1.84
N ASP A 224 -12.66 16.32 2.97
CA ASP A 224 -12.22 17.61 3.52
C ASP A 224 -11.18 18.27 2.60
N THR A 225 -10.22 17.50 2.08
CA THR A 225 -9.18 17.99 1.17
C THR A 225 -9.74 18.42 -0.18
N VAL A 226 -10.59 17.62 -0.82
CA VAL A 226 -11.21 17.96 -2.12
C VAL A 226 -12.11 19.19 -1.98
N ASN A 227 -12.91 19.28 -0.91
CA ASN A 227 -13.75 20.46 -0.67
C ASN A 227 -12.90 21.73 -0.47
N THR A 228 -11.83 21.62 0.30
CA THR A 228 -10.89 22.74 0.53
C THR A 228 -10.23 23.18 -0.77
N ALA A 229 -9.74 22.23 -1.57
CA ALA A 229 -9.12 22.48 -2.87
C ALA A 229 -10.10 23.10 -3.88
N ALA A 230 -11.35 22.63 -3.90
CA ALA A 230 -12.39 23.16 -4.78
C ALA A 230 -12.74 24.62 -4.45
N VAL A 231 -12.86 24.95 -3.15
CA VAL A 231 -13.09 26.34 -2.71
C VAL A 231 -11.88 27.22 -3.06
N HIS A 232 -10.66 26.75 -2.79
CA HIS A 232 -9.44 27.49 -3.07
C HIS A 232 -9.31 27.84 -4.57
N ALA A 233 -9.63 26.89 -5.45
CA ALA A 233 -9.56 27.07 -6.90
C ALA A 233 -10.86 27.60 -7.54
N MET A 234 -11.82 28.03 -6.73
CA MET A 234 -13.12 28.57 -7.19
C MET A 234 -13.83 27.63 -8.17
N LEU A 235 -13.73 26.32 -7.94
CA LEU A 235 -14.43 25.32 -8.74
C LEU A 235 -15.93 25.33 -8.39
N PRO A 236 -16.81 24.95 -9.33
CA PRO A 236 -18.23 24.79 -9.03
C PRO A 236 -18.44 23.82 -7.87
N TYR A 237 -19.25 24.23 -6.89
CA TYR A 237 -19.60 23.39 -5.77
C TYR A 237 -20.32 22.12 -6.25
N LYS A 238 -19.92 20.98 -5.70
CA LYS A 238 -20.60 19.70 -5.83
C LYS A 238 -20.68 19.05 -4.46
N GLU A 239 -21.83 18.46 -4.17
CA GLU A 239 -22.00 17.67 -2.96
C GLU A 239 -21.15 16.38 -3.03
N CYS A 240 -20.53 16.02 -1.90
CA CYS A 240 -19.69 14.83 -1.82
C CYS A 240 -20.57 13.58 -1.68
N ILE A 241 -20.54 12.69 -2.67
CA ILE A 241 -21.35 11.47 -2.70
C ILE A 241 -20.66 10.24 -2.11
N THR A 242 -19.41 10.37 -1.63
CA THR A 242 -18.56 9.22 -1.28
C THR A 242 -19.02 8.43 -0.06
N ASN A 243 -20.00 8.93 0.70
CA ASN A 243 -20.57 8.21 1.84
C ASN A 243 -21.39 6.97 1.40
N GLU A 244 -22.08 7.08 0.26
CA GLU A 244 -22.96 6.03 -0.27
C GLU A 244 -22.39 5.41 -1.56
N LEU A 245 -21.32 5.97 -2.11
CA LEU A 245 -20.65 5.44 -3.30
C LEU A 245 -19.99 4.10 -2.96
N LYS A 246 -20.47 3.05 -3.60
CA LYS A 246 -19.82 1.74 -3.56
C LYS A 246 -18.50 1.79 -4.32
N VAL A 247 -17.46 1.29 -3.68
CA VAL A 247 -16.14 1.10 -4.30
C VAL A 247 -16.21 -0.08 -5.28
N HIS A 248 -15.42 -0.04 -6.34
CA HIS A 248 -15.24 -1.13 -7.28
C HIS A 248 -15.06 -2.49 -6.56
N GLY A 249 -15.63 -3.55 -7.12
CA GLY A 249 -15.63 -4.86 -6.49
C GLY A 249 -16.70 -5.05 -5.40
N ALA A 250 -17.37 -4.00 -4.91
CA ALA A 250 -18.28 -4.12 -3.77
C ALA A 250 -19.50 -5.02 -4.06
N VAL A 251 -19.56 -6.14 -3.34
CA VAL A 251 -20.66 -7.11 -3.34
C VAL A 251 -21.02 -7.49 -1.90
N ASP A 252 -22.18 -8.10 -1.73
CA ASP A 252 -22.51 -8.77 -0.47
C ASP A 252 -21.55 -9.96 -0.28
N THR A 253 -20.99 -10.11 0.92
CA THR A 253 -20.01 -11.16 1.23
C THR A 253 -20.66 -12.41 1.81
N ASP A 254 -21.97 -12.40 2.04
CA ASP A 254 -22.73 -13.56 2.49
C ASP A 254 -22.52 -14.77 1.55
N GLY A 255 -21.93 -15.83 2.11
CA GLY A 255 -21.67 -17.09 1.38
C GLY A 255 -20.39 -17.12 0.55
N ILE A 256 -19.56 -16.07 0.54
CA ILE A 256 -18.23 -16.11 -0.08
C ILE A 256 -17.27 -16.86 0.85
N THR A 257 -16.73 -18.00 0.39
CA THR A 257 -15.83 -18.85 1.17
C THR A 257 -14.43 -19.01 0.57
N GLY A 258 -14.21 -18.48 -0.64
CA GLY A 258 -12.93 -18.56 -1.34
C GLY A 258 -11.87 -17.65 -0.73
N THR A 259 -10.59 -18.01 -0.91
CA THR A 259 -9.46 -17.15 -0.48
C THR A 259 -9.30 -15.91 -1.37
N ASP A 260 -9.97 -15.89 -2.51
CA ASP A 260 -10.06 -14.85 -3.53
C ASP A 260 -11.23 -13.86 -3.31
N TYR A 261 -11.91 -13.95 -2.16
CA TYR A 261 -13.08 -13.12 -1.82
C TYR A 261 -12.90 -11.61 -2.07
N TYR A 262 -11.66 -11.13 -1.99
CA TYR A 262 -11.31 -9.72 -2.12
C TYR A 262 -11.40 -9.18 -3.56
N TYR A 263 -11.61 -10.02 -4.58
CA TYR A 263 -11.96 -9.58 -5.94
C TYR A 263 -13.43 -9.22 -6.10
N GLY A 264 -14.30 -9.62 -5.16
CA GLY A 264 -15.70 -9.21 -5.14
C GLY A 264 -16.44 -9.43 -6.46
N SER A 265 -16.97 -8.36 -7.08
CA SER A 265 -17.71 -8.44 -8.35
C SER A 265 -16.91 -8.96 -9.54
N ASP A 266 -15.58 -8.98 -9.46
CA ASP A 266 -14.72 -9.45 -10.55
C ASP A 266 -14.52 -10.96 -10.56
N LEU A 267 -14.85 -11.65 -9.47
CA LEU A 267 -14.68 -13.11 -9.34
C LEU A 267 -15.26 -13.92 -10.52
N PRO A 268 -16.49 -13.65 -11.00
CA PRO A 268 -17.04 -14.38 -12.15
C PRO A 268 -16.24 -14.15 -13.45
N LEU A 269 -15.66 -12.95 -13.62
CA LEU A 269 -14.86 -12.60 -14.79
C LEU A 269 -13.50 -13.30 -14.74
N ILE A 270 -12.86 -13.34 -13.56
CA ILE A 270 -11.63 -14.12 -13.33
C ILE A 270 -11.88 -15.61 -13.55
N ALA A 271 -13.00 -16.14 -13.07
CA ALA A 271 -13.38 -17.54 -13.31
C ALA A 271 -13.54 -17.82 -14.81
N THR A 272 -14.18 -16.90 -15.56
CA THR A 272 -14.31 -17.01 -17.01
C THR A 272 -12.93 -17.00 -17.69
N LEU A 273 -12.05 -16.06 -17.32
CA LEU A 273 -10.68 -16.01 -17.82
C LEU A 273 -9.92 -17.33 -17.60
N ILE A 274 -10.06 -17.94 -16.42
CA ILE A 274 -9.43 -19.23 -16.11
C ILE A 274 -9.95 -20.35 -17.03
N THR A 275 -11.22 -20.30 -17.47
CA THR A 275 -11.75 -21.30 -18.40
C THR A 275 -11.27 -21.14 -19.84
N GLU A 276 -10.81 -19.95 -20.23
CA GLU A 276 -10.25 -19.69 -21.58
C GLU A 276 -8.93 -20.42 -21.80
N ASN A 277 -8.13 -20.58 -20.74
CA ASN A 277 -6.89 -21.34 -20.76
C ASN A 277 -6.72 -22.10 -19.45
N LEU A 278 -6.84 -23.43 -19.51
CA LEU A 278 -6.82 -24.29 -18.32
C LEU A 278 -5.52 -24.18 -17.51
N THR A 279 -4.40 -23.76 -18.10
CA THR A 279 -3.16 -23.54 -17.34
C THR A 279 -3.27 -22.36 -16.36
N TYR A 280 -4.23 -21.45 -16.56
CA TYR A 280 -4.51 -20.35 -15.65
C TYR A 280 -5.10 -20.80 -14.31
N ALA A 281 -5.61 -22.04 -14.23
CA ALA A 281 -6.08 -22.62 -12.98
C ALA A 281 -4.93 -23.05 -12.03
N ASP A 282 -3.72 -23.26 -12.57
CA ASP A 282 -2.54 -23.63 -11.79
C ASP A 282 -2.17 -22.51 -10.81
N VAL A 283 -1.66 -22.89 -9.63
CA VAL A 283 -1.04 -21.93 -8.72
C VAL A 283 0.32 -21.45 -9.25
N ILE A 284 0.69 -20.22 -8.92
CA ILE A 284 2.02 -19.68 -9.23
C ILE A 284 3.11 -20.35 -8.39
N HIS A 285 2.74 -20.87 -7.22
CA HIS A 285 3.63 -21.57 -6.29
C HIS A 285 2.82 -22.43 -5.30
N GLU A 286 3.32 -23.60 -4.91
CA GLU A 286 2.59 -24.54 -4.02
C GLU A 286 2.29 -23.99 -2.61
N ARG A 287 3.15 -23.07 -2.11
CA ARG A 287 3.00 -22.42 -0.80
C ARG A 287 2.14 -21.15 -0.82
N LEU A 288 1.64 -20.74 -2.00
CA LEU A 288 0.86 -19.51 -2.17
C LEU A 288 -0.52 -19.85 -2.73
N PRO A 289 -1.58 -19.14 -2.31
CA PRO A 289 -2.95 -19.43 -2.76
C PRO A 289 -3.25 -18.87 -4.16
N TYR A 290 -2.28 -18.23 -4.82
CA TYR A 290 -2.53 -17.45 -6.02
C TYR A 290 -2.39 -18.27 -7.30
N ARG A 291 -3.34 -18.10 -8.22
CA ARG A 291 -3.41 -18.73 -9.53
C ARG A 291 -2.76 -17.88 -10.62
N LYS A 292 -2.25 -18.53 -11.66
CA LYS A 292 -1.70 -17.85 -12.84
C LYS A 292 -2.73 -16.92 -13.50
N GLY A 293 -4.01 -17.30 -13.52
CA GLY A 293 -5.09 -16.47 -14.06
C GLY A 293 -5.29 -15.14 -13.33
N GLU A 294 -4.99 -15.08 -12.03
CA GLU A 294 -5.06 -13.83 -11.25
C GLU A 294 -3.96 -12.85 -11.67
N ILE A 295 -2.77 -13.35 -12.02
CA ILE A 295 -1.69 -12.52 -12.55
C ILE A 295 -2.09 -11.93 -13.91
N VAL A 296 -2.65 -12.76 -14.79
CA VAL A 296 -3.15 -12.32 -16.10
C VAL A 296 -4.27 -11.27 -15.92
N TRP A 297 -5.21 -11.51 -15.00
CA TRP A 297 -6.25 -10.55 -14.66
C TRP A 297 -5.66 -9.21 -14.22
N ALA A 298 -4.68 -9.25 -13.30
CA ALA A 298 -4.06 -8.05 -12.76
C ALA A 298 -3.34 -7.22 -13.84
N VAL A 299 -2.66 -7.86 -14.79
CA VAL A 299 -2.03 -7.18 -15.93
C VAL A 299 -3.09 -6.49 -16.80
N ARG A 300 -4.18 -7.20 -17.13
CA ARG A 300 -5.21 -6.70 -18.05
C ARG A 300 -6.11 -5.63 -17.45
N ASN A 301 -6.42 -5.70 -16.15
CA ASN A 301 -7.50 -4.93 -15.54
C ASN A 301 -7.08 -4.06 -14.35
N GLU A 302 -5.86 -4.24 -13.83
CA GLU A 302 -5.44 -3.65 -12.55
C GLU A 302 -4.16 -2.81 -12.66
N MET A 303 -3.77 -2.40 -13.87
CA MET A 303 -2.56 -1.59 -14.11
C MET A 303 -1.29 -2.21 -13.50
N CYS A 304 -1.17 -3.55 -13.55
CA CYS A 304 -0.01 -4.25 -13.01
C CYS A 304 1.15 -4.22 -14.00
N MET A 305 2.15 -3.39 -13.74
CA MET A 305 3.21 -3.11 -14.72
C MET A 305 4.52 -3.85 -14.45
N THR A 306 4.78 -4.25 -13.20
CA THR A 306 6.01 -4.95 -12.80
C THR A 306 5.73 -6.24 -12.04
N VAL A 307 6.72 -7.12 -11.98
CA VAL A 307 6.63 -8.36 -11.18
C VAL A 307 6.39 -8.06 -9.71
N GLU A 308 6.95 -6.96 -9.20
CA GLU A 308 6.72 -6.49 -7.85
C GLU A 308 5.27 -6.02 -7.63
N ASP A 309 4.65 -5.32 -8.59
CA ASP A 309 3.22 -5.01 -8.52
C ASP A 309 2.39 -6.28 -8.32
N ALA A 310 2.69 -7.30 -9.13
CA ALA A 310 1.97 -8.57 -9.12
C ALA A 310 2.14 -9.30 -7.77
N LEU A 311 3.38 -9.46 -7.30
CA LEU A 311 3.70 -10.28 -6.12
C LEU A 311 3.51 -9.56 -4.79
N SER A 312 3.55 -8.23 -4.74
CA SER A 312 3.48 -7.47 -3.49
C SER A 312 2.14 -6.77 -3.28
N ARG A 313 1.49 -6.30 -4.36
CA ARG A 313 0.31 -5.41 -4.29
C ARG A 313 -0.97 -6.00 -4.89
N ARG A 314 -0.88 -6.73 -6.00
CA ARG A 314 -2.07 -7.38 -6.62
C ARG A 314 -2.36 -8.71 -5.93
N THR A 315 -1.30 -9.46 -5.70
CA THR A 315 -1.24 -10.52 -4.71
C THR A 315 -0.43 -10.03 -3.51
N ARG A 316 -0.56 -10.68 -2.37
CA ARG A 316 0.24 -10.40 -1.17
C ARG A 316 1.37 -11.40 -0.99
N ALA A 317 1.80 -12.06 -2.07
CA ALA A 317 2.78 -13.14 -2.04
C ALA A 317 4.07 -12.76 -1.31
N LEU A 318 4.66 -11.62 -1.65
CA LEU A 318 5.91 -11.17 -1.02
C LEU A 318 5.75 -10.99 0.49
N LEU A 319 4.61 -10.45 0.94
CA LEU A 319 4.34 -10.23 2.36
C LEU A 319 3.97 -11.52 3.10
N LEU A 320 3.34 -12.49 2.42
CA LEU A 320 2.88 -13.73 3.07
C LEU A 320 3.99 -14.80 3.15
N ASP A 321 4.84 -14.89 2.14
CA ASP A 321 5.99 -15.80 2.06
C ASP A 321 7.00 -15.28 1.02
N ALA A 322 8.02 -14.56 1.48
CA ALA A 322 8.99 -13.89 0.63
C ALA A 322 9.82 -14.89 -0.19
N ALA A 323 10.16 -16.05 0.37
CA ALA A 323 10.90 -17.09 -0.33
C ALA A 323 10.06 -17.71 -1.45
N ALA A 324 8.80 -18.03 -1.18
CA ALA A 324 7.87 -18.50 -2.22
C ALA A 324 7.64 -17.46 -3.32
N ALA A 325 7.57 -16.18 -2.97
CA ALA A 325 7.44 -15.10 -3.97
C ALA A 325 8.68 -15.00 -4.86
N VAL A 326 9.88 -15.13 -4.30
CA VAL A 326 11.15 -15.19 -5.07
C VAL A 326 11.16 -16.40 -6.02
N GLU A 327 10.74 -17.57 -5.55
CA GLU A 327 10.61 -18.78 -6.37
C GLU A 327 9.57 -18.61 -7.49
N ALA A 328 8.45 -17.93 -7.21
CA ALA A 328 7.39 -17.64 -8.17
C ALA A 328 7.73 -16.54 -9.19
N SER A 329 8.75 -15.70 -8.93
CA SER A 329 9.05 -14.52 -9.73
C SER A 329 9.27 -14.81 -11.21
N GLN A 330 9.90 -15.95 -11.54
CA GLN A 330 10.17 -16.36 -12.92
C GLN A 330 8.86 -16.63 -13.70
N VAL A 331 7.97 -17.46 -13.15
CA VAL A 331 6.70 -17.79 -13.82
C VAL A 331 5.79 -16.58 -13.92
N VAL A 332 5.80 -15.70 -12.92
CA VAL A 332 5.04 -14.44 -12.97
C VAL A 332 5.58 -13.51 -14.06
N ALA A 333 6.90 -13.35 -14.17
CA ALA A 333 7.52 -12.55 -15.22
C ALA A 333 7.18 -13.08 -16.62
N GLU A 334 7.22 -14.40 -16.82
CA GLU A 334 6.86 -15.03 -18.10
C GLU A 334 5.39 -14.77 -18.48
N LEU A 335 4.46 -14.90 -17.52
CA LEU A 335 3.05 -14.59 -17.75
C LEU A 335 2.86 -13.12 -18.11
N MET A 336 3.45 -12.21 -17.33
CA MET A 336 3.35 -10.77 -17.58
C MET A 336 3.96 -10.38 -18.93
N ALA A 337 5.11 -10.95 -19.29
CA ALA A 337 5.76 -10.69 -20.56
C ALA A 337 4.90 -11.14 -21.75
N GLY A 338 4.22 -12.29 -21.63
CA GLY A 338 3.27 -12.77 -22.64
C GLY A 338 2.09 -11.82 -22.84
N GLU A 339 1.55 -11.25 -21.77
CA GLU A 339 0.43 -10.31 -21.82
C GLU A 339 0.82 -8.91 -22.31
N LEU A 340 2.01 -8.44 -21.93
CA LEU A 340 2.51 -7.10 -22.26
C LEU A 340 3.30 -7.06 -23.58
N GLY A 341 3.60 -8.21 -24.18
CA GLY A 341 4.42 -8.31 -25.39
C GLY A 341 5.91 -7.98 -25.15
N HIS A 342 6.42 -8.30 -23.96
CA HIS A 342 7.83 -8.12 -23.60
C HIS A 342 8.68 -9.36 -23.90
N ASP A 343 10.00 -9.16 -23.96
CA ASP A 343 10.96 -10.20 -24.34
C ASP A 343 11.66 -10.84 -23.13
N GLN A 344 12.56 -11.78 -23.43
CA GLN A 344 13.36 -12.46 -22.43
C GLN A 344 14.24 -11.51 -21.60
N HIS A 345 14.71 -10.41 -22.19
CA HIS A 345 15.53 -9.44 -21.47
C HIS A 345 14.74 -8.69 -20.40
N TRP A 346 13.48 -8.35 -20.71
CA TRP A 346 12.56 -7.78 -19.73
C TRP A 346 12.28 -8.76 -18.59
N ILE A 347 12.03 -10.04 -18.91
CA ILE A 347 11.81 -11.10 -17.90
C ILE A 347 13.00 -11.16 -16.92
N GLU A 348 14.22 -11.28 -17.44
CA GLU A 348 15.45 -11.34 -16.63
C GLU A 348 15.64 -10.10 -15.77
N THR A 349 15.33 -8.93 -16.33
CA THR A 349 15.44 -7.64 -15.62
C THR A 349 14.44 -7.55 -14.48
N GLN A 350 13.17 -7.88 -14.74
CA GLN A 350 12.12 -7.85 -13.72
C GLN A 350 12.35 -8.85 -12.60
N VAL A 351 12.79 -10.08 -12.93
CA VAL A 351 13.14 -11.09 -11.93
C VAL A 351 14.31 -10.62 -11.06
N ARG A 352 15.34 -10.01 -11.65
CA ARG A 352 16.48 -9.47 -10.91
C ARG A 352 16.05 -8.32 -9.99
N GLU A 353 15.33 -7.34 -10.51
CA GLU A 353 14.85 -6.18 -9.74
C GLU A 353 13.96 -6.61 -8.58
N PHE A 354 13.01 -7.51 -8.83
CA PHE A 354 12.15 -8.06 -7.78
C PHE A 354 12.96 -8.81 -6.71
N LYS A 355 13.96 -9.60 -7.11
CA LYS A 355 14.83 -10.30 -6.15
C LYS A 355 15.64 -9.35 -5.28
N GLU A 356 16.08 -8.21 -5.80
CA GLU A 356 16.77 -7.19 -4.99
C GLU A 356 15.83 -6.60 -3.94
N VAL A 357 14.59 -6.28 -4.29
CA VAL A 357 13.57 -5.83 -3.33
C VAL A 357 13.27 -6.92 -2.30
N ALA A 358 13.04 -8.16 -2.74
CA ALA A 358 12.66 -9.26 -1.86
C ALA A 358 13.71 -9.61 -0.80
N LYS A 359 14.99 -9.23 -0.98
CA LYS A 359 16.04 -9.40 0.06
C LYS A 359 15.71 -8.68 1.36
N THR A 360 14.97 -7.57 1.32
CA THR A 360 14.57 -6.84 2.54
C THR A 360 13.44 -7.54 3.29
N TYR A 361 12.69 -8.41 2.62
CA TYR A 361 11.57 -9.17 3.18
C TYR A 361 11.97 -10.53 3.74
N LEU A 362 13.08 -11.10 3.23
CA LEU A 362 13.58 -12.39 3.68
C LEU A 362 14.13 -12.31 5.11
N PRO A 363 13.78 -13.26 5.99
CA PRO A 363 14.44 -13.39 7.29
C PRO A 363 15.93 -13.67 7.09
N SER A 364 16.76 -13.23 8.03
CA SER A 364 18.23 -13.28 7.94
C SER A 364 18.80 -14.70 7.74
N VAL A 365 18.01 -15.75 8.01
CA VAL A 365 18.37 -17.16 7.81
C VAL A 365 18.28 -17.58 6.33
N ASN A 366 17.55 -16.81 5.50
CA ASN A 366 17.27 -17.10 4.09
C ASN A 366 17.84 -16.03 3.12
N LYS A 367 18.72 -15.14 3.61
CA LYS A 367 19.39 -14.11 2.79
C LYS A 367 20.56 -14.66 1.99
#